data_AF-A0A3D9GZY3-F1
#
_entry.id   AF-A0A3D9GZY3-F1
#
_cell.length_a   1.000
_cell.length_b   1.000
_cell.length_c   1.000
_cell.angle_alpha   90.00
_cell.angle_beta   90.00
_cell.angle_gamma   90.00
#
_symmetry.space_group_name_H-M   'P 1'
#
loop_
_entity.id
_entity.type
_entity.pdbx_description
1 polymer ?
#
loop_
_entity_poly.entity_id
_entity_poly.type
_entity_poly.pdbx_seq_one_letter_code
_entity_poly.pdbx_strand_id
1 'polypeptide(L)' 'MNQKQISSISIATAIGSSIGTTIGAITNTIATSLIYGSIIGTLIGVILALVIFKTDSKKDRL' A
#
# COMPACT_ATOMS: atom_id res chain seq x y z
N MET A 1 -12.74 -2.86 8.88
CA MET A 1 -11.43 -2.19 8.73
C MET A 1 -11.36 -1.06 9.74
N ASN A 2 -10.38 -1.08 10.64
CA ASN A 2 -10.16 0.01 11.59
C ASN A 2 -9.41 1.17 10.90
N GLN A 3 -9.44 2.37 11.49
CA GLN A 3 -8.71 3.56 11.02
C GLN A 3 -7.23 3.27 10.73
N LYS A 4 -6.59 2.46 11.59
CA LYS A 4 -5.18 2.09 11.40
C LYS A 4 -4.97 1.23 10.13
N GLN A 5 -5.91 0.33 9.81
CA GLN A 5 -5.86 -0.47 8.58
C GLN A 5 -6.09 0.39 7.34
N ILE A 6 -7.07 1.30 7.40
CA ILE A 6 -7.36 2.24 6.31
C ILE A 6 -6.14 3.10 6.03
N SER A 7 -5.53 3.66 7.08
CA SER A 7 -4.32 4.49 6.98
C SER A 7 -3.13 3.74 6.39
N SER A 8 -2.90 2.49 6.80
CA SER A 8 -1.81 1.67 6.25
C SER A 8 -1.99 1.42 4.75
N ILE A 9 -3.23 1.14 4.31
CA ILE A 9 -3.53 0.90 2.89
C ILE A 9 -3.36 2.19 2.09
N SER A 10 -3.90 3.32 2.57
CA SER A 10 -3.81 4.60 1.86
C SER A 10 -2.38 5.12 1.74
N ILE A 11 -1.56 4.98 2.79
CA ILE A 11 -0.13 5.32 2.75
C ILE A 11 0.60 4.46 1.72
N ALA A 12 0.40 3.14 1.77
CA ALA A 12 1.08 2.23 0.85
C ALA A 12 0.67 2.45 -0.61
N THR A 13 -0.62 2.71 -0.88
CA THR A 13 -1.12 3.09 -2.21
C THR A 13 -0.51 4.41 -2.69
N ALA A 14 -0.44 5.44 -1.83
CA ALA A 14 0.14 6.74 -2.19
C ALA A 14 1.65 6.64 -2.51
N ILE A 15 2.38 5.84 -1.73
CA ILE A 15 3.81 5.57 -1.99
C ILE A 15 3.97 4.78 -3.29
N GLY A 16 3.18 3.71 -3.48
CA GLY A 16 3.25 2.89 -4.68
C GLY A 16 2.92 3.66 -5.95
N SER A 17 1.92 4.54 -5.92
CA SER A 17 1.55 5.40 -7.05
C SER A 17 2.66 6.41 -7.35
N SER A 18 3.24 7.05 -6.34
CA SER A 18 4.35 8.02 -6.50
C SER A 18 5.61 7.37 -7.10
N ILE A 19 5.98 6.19 -6.62
CA ILE A 19 7.09 5.41 -7.18
C ILE A 19 6.76 4.98 -8.62
N GLY A 20 5.55 4.48 -8.85
CA GLY A 20 5.06 4.09 -10.18
C GLY A 20 5.11 5.25 -11.19
N THR A 21 4.70 6.46 -10.78
CA THR A 21 4.80 7.66 -11.63
C THR A 21 6.23 8.05 -11.91
N THR A 22 7.13 7.92 -10.92
CA THR A 22 8.55 8.27 -11.08
C THR A 22 9.22 7.31 -12.07
N ILE A 23 8.98 6.01 -11.95
CA ILE A 23 9.47 4.98 -12.89
C ILE A 23 8.85 5.19 -14.28
N GLY A 24 7.57 5.52 -14.32
CA GLY A 24 6.87 5.83 -15.55
C GLY A 24 7.42 7.05 -16.28
N ALA A 25 7.86 8.07 -15.54
CA ALA A 25 8.46 9.27 -16.10
C ALA A 25 9.80 8.99 -16.79
N ILE A 26 10.65 8.14 -16.20
CA ILE A 26 11.95 7.75 -16.80
C ILE A 26 11.80 6.74 -17.96
N THR A 27 10.72 5.96 -18.00
CA THR A 27 10.45 4.97 -19.06
C THR A 27 9.48 5.47 -20.14
N ASN A 28 9.11 6.75 -20.09
CA ASN A 28 8.10 7.37 -20.97
C ASN A 28 6.75 6.63 -21.02
N THR A 29 6.41 5.95 -19.92
CA THR A 29 5.32 4.98 -19.80
C THR A 29 4.56 5.25 -18.48
N ILE A 30 4.14 6.50 -18.29
CA ILE A 30 3.62 7.03 -17.01
C ILE A 30 2.32 6.34 -16.60
N ALA A 31 1.34 6.25 -17.51
CA ALA A 31 0.01 5.76 -17.19
C ALA A 31 0.02 4.30 -16.70
N THR A 32 0.69 3.41 -17.41
CA THR A 32 0.80 1.99 -17.02
C THR A 32 1.66 1.81 -15.79
N SER A 33 2.79 2.50 -15.67
CA SER A 33 3.65 2.40 -14.48
C SER A 33 2.97 2.92 -13.21
N LEU A 34 2.15 3.97 -13.32
CA LEU A 34 1.27 4.44 -12.23
C LEU A 34 0.29 3.33 -11.81
N ILE A 35 -0.38 2.69 -12.77
CA ILE A 35 -1.35 1.61 -12.48
C ILE A 35 -0.65 0.46 -11.75
N TYR A 36 0.48 -0.02 -12.28
CA TYR A 36 1.24 -1.10 -11.65
C TYR A 36 1.77 -0.71 -10.27
N GLY A 37 2.30 0.51 -10.11
CA GLY A 37 2.76 1.04 -8.84
C GLY A 37 1.64 1.13 -7.80
N SER A 38 0.46 1.63 -8.19
CA SER A 38 -0.73 1.67 -7.33
C SER A 38 -1.21 0.27 -6.92
N ILE A 39 -1.23 -0.69 -7.85
CA ILE A 39 -1.64 -2.07 -7.56
C ILE A 39 -0.68 -2.70 -6.55
N ILE A 40 0.62 -2.58 -6.79
CA ILE A 40 1.67 -3.13 -5.91
C ILE A 40 1.62 -2.46 -4.54
N GLY A 41 1.54 -1.13 -4.48
CA GLY A 41 1.43 -0.38 -3.23
C GLY A 41 0.19 -0.76 -2.42
N THR A 42 -0.95 -0.94 -3.09
CA THR A 42 -2.19 -1.39 -2.43
C THR A 42 -2.08 -2.82 -1.92
N LEU A 43 -1.51 -3.75 -2.70
CA LEU A 43 -1.26 -5.14 -2.27
C LEU A 43 -0.39 -5.20 -1.02
N ILE A 44 0.73 -4.47 -1.00
CA ILE A 44 1.61 -4.38 0.16
C ILE A 44 0.87 -3.77 1.35
N GLY A 45 0.12 -2.69 1.13
CA GLY A 45 -0.70 -2.05 2.16
C GLY A 45 -1.72 -2.98 2.78
N VAL A 46 -2.42 -3.79 1.98
CA VAL A 46 -3.40 -4.77 2.43
C VAL A 46 -2.72 -5.89 3.22
N ILE A 47 -1.59 -6.42 2.75
CA ILE A 47 -0.84 -7.46 3.46
C ILE A 47 -0.39 -6.95 4.82
N LEU A 48 0.23 -5.76 4.89
CA LEU A 48 0.65 -5.15 6.14
C LEU A 48 -0.52 -4.88 7.08
N ALA A 49 -1.63 -4.35 6.54
CA ALA A 49 -2.83 -4.08 7.32
C ALA A 49 -3.50 -5.34 7.87
N LEU A 50 -3.35 -6.49 7.21
CA LEU A 50 -3.87 -7.78 7.69
C LEU A 50 -2.89 -8.48 8.65
N VAL A 51 -1.59 -8.42 8.42
CA VAL A 51 -0.58 -9.11 9.24
C VAL A 51 -0.34 -8.39 10.58
N ILE A 52 -0.16 -7.06 10.54
CA ILE A 52 0.18 -6.27 11.72
C ILE A 52 -1.04 -6.08 12.62
N PHE A 53 -2.18 -5.64 12.08
CA PHE A 53 -3.37 -5.38 12.91
C PHE A 53 -4.07 -6.65 13.42
N LYS A 54 -3.88 -7.80 12.77
CA LYS A 54 -4.32 -9.09 13.33
C LYS A 54 -3.45 -9.53 14.52
N THR A 55 -2.18 -9.09 14.56
CA THR A 55 -1.27 -9.33 15.69
C THR A 55 -1.64 -8.48 16.90
N ASP A 56 -1.99 -7.20 16.69
CA ASP A 56 -2.47 -6.30 17.76
C ASP A 56 -3.68 -6.89 18.52
N SER A 57 -4.70 -7.40 17.80
CA SER A 57 -5.88 -8.02 18.44
C SER A 57 -5.57 -9.30 19.23
N LYS A 58 -4.41 -9.94 19.01
CA LYS A 58 -4.00 -11.14 19.75
C LYS A 58 -3.19 -10.80 20.99
N LYS A 59 -2.52 -9.64 21.02
CA LYS A 59 -1.68 -9.18 22.12
C LYS A 59 -2.47 -8.51 23.24
N ASP A 60 -3.60 -7.86 22.93
CA ASP A 60 -4.53 -7.28 23.91
C ASP A 60 -5.39 -8.31 24.66
N ARG A 61 -5.22 -9.61 24.40
CA ARG A 61 -5.97 -10.71 25.03
C ARG A 61 -5.11 -11.66 25.88
N LEU A 62 -3.87 -11.29 26.17
CA LEU A 62 -2.92 -12.02 27.02
C LEU A 62 -2.46 -11.10 28.15
#